data_AF-R7QVE0-F1
#
_entry.id   AF-R7QVE0-F1
#
_cell.length_a   1.000
_cell.length_b   1.000
_cell.length_c   1.000
_cell.angle_alpha   90.00
_cell.angle_beta   90.00
_cell.angle_gamma   90.00
#
_symmetry.space_group_name_H-M   'P 1'
#
loop_
_entity.id
_entity.type
_entity.pdbx_description
1 polymer ?
#
loop_
_entity_poly.entity_id
_entity_poly.type
_entity_poly.pdbx_seq_one_letter_code
_entity_poly.pdbx_strand_id
1 'polypeptide(L)'
;MDGVDLNRNWGHNFSGGADPRRSPCVGTFYGAAPFSEPESRALRDLIQANPGIDTHIDFHSFGQLVLRPWSFTENKTNVPPREASNCGVGNAMGDAMTSRHGLPYNVTHGTFLYTVGGTMTDWVASQNILSYTIELRPSMHGVDKPAFLLPEDEILPTCQEGFEAVKTLLRFASDPDSFDNKCVRATPPTDPGSSPNELEPGGSAVDWGFVFGLAGGGGLFVVLLVMIVIVSRRSRHTSPPPEHLRSGNG
;
A
#
# COMPACT_ATOMS: atom_id res chain seq x y z
N MET A 1 -1.33 -3.07 31.09
CA MET A 1 -1.14 -1.99 30.10
C MET A 1 -2.07 -2.34 28.97
N ASP A 2 -3.11 -1.55 28.82
CA ASP A 2 -4.16 -1.74 27.83
C ASP A 2 -3.75 -0.92 26.60
N GLY A 3 -3.59 -1.58 25.46
CA GLY A 3 -3.22 -0.97 24.19
C GLY A 3 -4.04 -1.57 23.07
N VAL A 4 -4.33 -0.76 22.05
CA VAL A 4 -5.04 -1.20 20.84
C VAL A 4 -4.02 -1.43 19.73
N ASP A 5 -4.17 -2.54 19.01
CA ASP A 5 -3.47 -2.74 17.76
C ASP A 5 -4.08 -1.78 16.72
N LEU A 6 -3.32 -0.74 16.36
CA LEU A 6 -3.79 0.29 15.42
C LEU A 6 -4.10 -0.29 14.05
N ASN A 7 -3.47 -1.40 13.64
CA ASN A 7 -3.78 -2.08 12.38
C ASN A 7 -4.94 -3.10 12.54
N ARG A 8 -5.74 -2.96 13.59
CA ARG A 8 -7.00 -3.67 13.84
C ARG A 8 -8.17 -2.72 14.09
N ASN A 9 -7.89 -1.42 14.16
CA ASN A 9 -8.83 -0.40 14.61
C ASN A 9 -9.61 0.27 13.47
N TRP A 10 -9.60 -0.27 12.25
CA TRP A 10 -10.21 0.37 11.09
C TRP A 10 -11.61 -0.17 10.76
N GLY A 11 -12.43 0.65 10.11
CA GLY A 11 -13.86 0.40 9.90
C GLY A 11 -14.23 -0.63 8.83
N HIS A 12 -13.28 -1.38 8.25
CA HIS A 12 -13.57 -2.40 7.25
C HIS A 12 -13.43 -3.80 7.82
N ASN A 13 -14.54 -4.54 7.83
CA ASN A 13 -14.66 -5.86 8.49
C ASN A 13 -14.05 -5.85 9.91
N PHE A 14 -14.36 -4.81 10.69
CA PHE A 14 -13.85 -4.63 12.05
C PHE A 14 -14.05 -5.90 12.89
N SER A 15 -13.04 -6.23 13.71
CA SER A 15 -12.93 -7.46 14.51
C SER A 15 -12.95 -8.80 13.75
N GLY A 16 -13.05 -8.79 12.41
CA GLY A 16 -13.15 -10.02 11.64
C GLY A 16 -14.41 -10.85 11.95
N GLY A 17 -15.43 -10.23 12.55
CA GLY A 17 -16.62 -10.92 13.08
C GLY A 17 -16.46 -11.49 14.49
N ALA A 18 -15.31 -11.31 15.15
CA ALA A 18 -15.12 -11.67 16.56
C ALA A 18 -15.77 -10.64 17.52
N ASP A 19 -16.10 -11.03 18.76
CA ASP A 19 -16.56 -10.06 19.76
C ASP A 19 -15.41 -9.09 20.11
N PRO A 20 -15.53 -7.79 19.83
CA PRO A 20 -14.47 -6.80 20.10
C PRO A 20 -14.15 -6.67 21.60
N ARG A 21 -14.99 -7.23 22.49
CA ARG A 21 -14.74 -7.28 23.94
C ARG A 21 -13.85 -8.46 24.36
N ARG A 22 -13.39 -9.32 23.44
CA ARG A 22 -12.45 -10.40 23.75
C ARG A 22 -11.06 -9.83 24.08
N SER A 23 -10.84 -9.75 25.39
CA SER A 23 -9.61 -9.55 26.17
C SER A 23 -8.53 -8.59 25.60
N PRO A 24 -8.29 -7.43 26.26
CA PRO A 24 -7.22 -6.48 25.93
C PRO A 24 -5.79 -7.02 26.23
N CYS A 25 -5.67 -8.24 26.76
CA CYS A 25 -4.38 -8.84 27.12
C CYS A 25 -3.67 -9.54 25.95
N VAL A 26 -4.21 -9.46 24.73
CA VAL A 26 -3.60 -10.01 23.51
C VAL A 26 -3.11 -8.84 22.67
N GLY A 27 -1.88 -8.92 22.14
CA GLY A 27 -1.27 -7.88 21.29
C GLY A 27 -1.98 -7.63 19.94
N THR A 28 -3.23 -8.06 19.80
CA THR A 28 -4.10 -7.91 18.63
C THR A 28 -5.47 -7.33 19.01
N PHE A 29 -5.58 -6.69 20.18
CA PHE A 29 -6.83 -6.09 20.63
C PHE A 29 -7.29 -4.98 19.67
N TYR A 30 -8.50 -5.14 19.12
CA TYR A 30 -9.05 -4.30 18.04
C TYR A 30 -9.49 -2.91 18.50
N GLY A 31 -9.64 -2.70 19.82
CA GLY A 31 -10.27 -1.52 20.40
C GLY A 31 -11.77 -1.70 20.65
N ALA A 32 -12.36 -0.75 21.36
CA ALA A 32 -13.77 -0.83 21.78
C ALA A 32 -14.75 -0.66 20.61
N ALA A 33 -14.31 -0.03 19.52
CA ALA A 33 -15.08 0.26 18.31
C ALA A 33 -14.09 0.57 17.17
N PRO A 34 -14.51 0.50 15.90
CA PRO A 34 -13.69 1.02 14.81
C PRO A 34 -13.40 2.50 15.05
N PHE A 35 -12.15 2.90 14.83
CA PHE A 35 -11.63 4.24 15.08
C PHE A 35 -11.78 4.69 16.54
N SER A 36 -11.65 3.77 17.50
CA SER A 36 -11.59 4.11 18.94
C SER A 36 -10.33 4.90 19.31
N GLU A 37 -9.25 4.74 18.54
CA GLU A 37 -7.99 5.42 18.81
C GLU A 37 -7.94 6.80 18.13
N PRO A 38 -7.35 7.82 18.79
CA PRO A 38 -7.20 9.14 18.18
C PRO A 38 -6.33 9.12 16.91
N GLU A 39 -5.32 8.24 16.83
CA GLU A 39 -4.41 8.10 15.70
C GLU A 39 -5.15 7.60 14.45
N SER A 40 -5.97 6.55 14.58
CA SER A 40 -6.75 6.00 13.46
C SER A 40 -7.85 6.98 13.01
N ARG A 41 -8.45 7.74 13.94
CA ARG A 41 -9.37 8.84 13.59
C ARG A 41 -8.70 9.94 12.79
N ALA A 42 -7.52 10.38 13.21
CA ALA A 42 -6.81 11.46 12.53
C ALA A 42 -6.51 11.10 11.07
N LEU A 43 -6.06 9.87 10.82
CA LEU A 43 -5.77 9.40 9.46
C LEU A 43 -7.03 9.15 8.62
N ARG A 44 -8.11 8.63 9.24
CA ARG A 44 -9.43 8.55 8.61
C ARG A 44 -9.89 9.92 8.11
N ASP A 45 -9.83 10.91 9.00
CA ASP A 45 -10.30 12.27 8.71
C ASP A 45 -9.43 12.92 7.63
N LEU A 46 -8.11 12.70 7.65
CA LEU A 46 -7.19 13.13 6.59
C LEU A 46 -7.58 12.54 5.24
N ILE A 47 -7.80 11.23 5.14
CA ILE A 47 -8.17 10.58 3.88
C ILE A 47 -9.51 11.11 3.38
N GLN A 48 -10.50 11.21 4.26
CA GLN A 48 -11.84 11.67 3.89
C GLN A 48 -11.86 13.15 3.45
N ALA A 49 -11.01 13.99 4.05
CA ALA A 49 -10.88 15.40 3.67
C ALA A 49 -10.15 15.60 2.34
N ASN A 50 -9.45 14.58 1.82
CA ASN A 50 -8.60 14.68 0.64
C ASN A 50 -9.03 13.66 -0.44
N PRO A 51 -10.12 13.92 -1.18
CA PRO A 51 -10.64 12.99 -2.20
C PRO A 51 -9.71 12.79 -3.41
N GLY A 52 -8.60 13.53 -3.50
CA GLY A 52 -7.58 13.36 -4.54
C GLY A 52 -6.54 12.28 -4.24
N ILE A 53 -6.56 11.68 -3.04
CA ILE A 53 -5.68 10.58 -2.68
C ILE A 53 -6.08 9.36 -3.51
N ASP A 54 -5.15 8.85 -4.32
CA ASP A 54 -5.41 7.71 -5.21
C ASP A 54 -4.59 6.46 -4.86
N THR A 55 -3.52 6.64 -4.08
CA THR A 55 -2.68 5.53 -3.61
C THR A 55 -2.20 5.73 -2.16
N HIS A 56 -1.93 4.63 -1.46
CA HIS A 56 -1.54 4.58 -0.05
C HIS A 56 -0.53 3.45 0.22
N ILE A 57 0.44 3.73 1.08
CA ILE A 57 1.35 2.72 1.67
C ILE A 57 1.32 2.83 3.20
N ASP A 58 1.20 1.69 3.85
CA ASP A 58 1.41 1.45 5.28
C ASP A 58 2.68 0.59 5.48
N PHE A 59 3.76 1.19 5.99
CA PHE A 59 5.01 0.47 6.20
C PHE A 59 5.02 -0.28 7.54
N HIS A 60 5.39 -1.56 7.48
CA HIS A 60 5.58 -2.46 8.61
C HIS A 60 6.96 -3.12 8.52
N SER A 61 7.33 -3.84 9.57
CA SER A 61 8.34 -4.88 9.49
C SER A 61 7.83 -6.09 10.29
N PHE A 62 8.14 -7.32 9.90
CA PHE A 62 9.10 -7.74 8.89
C PHE A 62 8.52 -8.82 7.99
N GLY A 63 9.09 -8.98 6.80
CA GLY A 63 8.84 -10.16 5.99
C GLY A 63 9.23 -10.06 4.52
N GLN A 64 9.63 -8.89 4.04
CA GLN A 64 9.85 -8.61 2.62
C GLN A 64 8.62 -8.94 1.77
N LEU A 65 7.49 -8.33 2.13
CA LEU A 65 6.21 -8.52 1.47
C LEU A 65 5.64 -7.18 1.00
N VAL A 66 4.96 -7.20 -0.14
CA VAL A 66 4.03 -6.15 -0.57
C VAL A 66 2.64 -6.76 -0.49
N LEU A 67 1.93 -6.45 0.57
CA LEU A 67 0.60 -6.96 0.87
C LEU A 67 -0.45 -6.03 0.28
N ARG A 68 -1.37 -6.60 -0.49
CA ARG A 68 -2.54 -5.93 -1.06
C ARG A 68 -3.83 -6.47 -0.43
N PRO A 69 -4.95 -5.73 -0.50
CA PRO A 69 -6.23 -6.19 0.05
C PRO A 69 -6.70 -7.44 -0.67
N TRP A 70 -7.56 -8.26 -0.07
CA TRP A 70 -8.03 -8.17 1.31
C TRP A 70 -7.12 -8.91 2.28
N SER A 71 -7.20 -8.52 3.54
CA SER A 71 -6.63 -9.25 4.68
C SER A 71 -7.69 -10.06 5.41
N PHE A 72 -8.97 -9.68 5.28
CA PHE A 72 -10.05 -10.27 6.07
C PHE A 72 -10.70 -11.54 5.51
N THR A 73 -10.38 -11.93 4.27
CA THR A 73 -11.02 -13.09 3.63
C THR A 73 -10.16 -13.69 2.53
N GLU A 74 -10.10 -15.01 2.48
CA GLU A 74 -9.54 -15.78 1.34
C GLU A 74 -10.59 -16.09 0.27
N ASN A 75 -11.84 -15.71 0.49
CA ASN A 75 -12.90 -15.96 -0.47
C ASN A 75 -12.69 -15.10 -1.73
N LYS A 76 -12.31 -15.75 -2.83
CA LYS A 76 -12.02 -15.12 -4.13
C LYS A 76 -13.22 -14.41 -4.76
N THR A 77 -14.45 -14.63 -4.27
CA THR A 77 -15.61 -13.85 -4.73
C THR A 77 -15.66 -12.45 -4.13
N ASN A 78 -14.96 -12.22 -3.01
CA ASN A 78 -14.79 -10.90 -2.41
C ASN A 78 -13.57 -10.24 -3.05
N VAL A 79 -13.79 -9.54 -4.17
CA VAL A 79 -12.72 -8.88 -4.92
C VAL A 79 -12.57 -7.42 -4.44
N PRO A 80 -11.36 -6.95 -4.11
CA PRO A 80 -11.14 -5.55 -3.76
C PRO A 80 -11.48 -4.60 -4.91
N PRO A 81 -11.92 -3.37 -4.62
CA PRO A 81 -11.92 -2.31 -5.62
C PRO A 81 -10.55 -2.20 -6.29
N ARG A 82 -10.55 -2.03 -7.62
CA ARG A 82 -9.33 -1.86 -8.44
C ARG A 82 -8.30 -2.98 -8.26
N GLU A 83 -8.73 -4.20 -7.93
CA GLU A 83 -7.86 -5.37 -7.72
C GLU A 83 -6.82 -5.59 -8.84
N ALA A 84 -7.23 -5.43 -10.09
CA ALA A 84 -6.35 -5.57 -11.25
C ALA A 84 -5.16 -4.60 -11.17
N SER A 85 -5.41 -3.32 -10.87
CA SER A 85 -4.39 -2.32 -10.61
C SER A 85 -3.61 -2.58 -9.32
N ASN A 86 -4.28 -2.95 -8.22
CA ASN A 86 -3.61 -3.30 -6.96
C ASN A 86 -2.55 -4.38 -7.20
N CYS A 87 -2.89 -5.43 -7.95
CA CYS A 87 -1.98 -6.51 -8.28
C CYS A 87 -0.88 -6.10 -9.28
N GLY A 88 -1.23 -5.45 -10.40
CA GLY A 88 -0.25 -5.03 -11.41
C GLY A 88 0.79 -4.03 -10.89
N VAL A 89 0.31 -2.97 -10.22
CA VAL A 89 1.19 -1.97 -9.59
C VAL A 89 1.95 -2.57 -8.41
N GLY A 90 1.34 -3.48 -7.65
CA GLY A 90 2.00 -4.23 -6.59
C GLY A 90 3.17 -5.08 -7.11
N ASN A 91 3.01 -5.74 -8.25
CA ASN A 91 4.09 -6.50 -8.91
C ASN A 91 5.24 -5.58 -9.32
N ALA A 92 4.93 -4.45 -9.99
CA ALA A 92 5.94 -3.46 -10.35
C ALA A 92 6.67 -2.89 -9.11
N MET A 93 5.94 -2.71 -8.00
CA MET A 93 6.49 -2.28 -6.72
C MET A 93 7.47 -3.31 -6.16
N GLY A 94 7.05 -4.56 -6.02
CA GLY A 94 7.91 -5.64 -5.50
C GLY A 94 9.15 -5.89 -6.36
N ASP A 95 9.02 -5.81 -7.68
CA ASP A 95 10.15 -5.95 -8.60
C ASP A 95 11.13 -4.77 -8.47
N ALA A 96 10.66 -3.53 -8.39
CA ALA A 96 11.50 -2.35 -8.19
C ALA A 96 12.26 -2.39 -6.85
N MET A 97 11.58 -2.77 -5.75
CA MET A 97 12.21 -2.98 -4.45
C MET A 97 13.29 -4.07 -4.52
N THR A 98 12.97 -5.19 -5.17
CA THR A 98 13.91 -6.32 -5.33
C THR A 98 15.14 -5.91 -6.15
N SER A 99 14.96 -5.17 -7.25
CA SER A 99 16.07 -4.74 -8.11
C SER A 99 17.06 -3.80 -7.41
N ARG A 100 16.68 -3.13 -6.32
CA ARG A 100 17.55 -2.18 -5.63
C ARG A 100 18.78 -2.84 -5.01
N HIS A 101 18.59 -3.98 -4.33
CA HIS A 101 19.66 -4.69 -3.62
C HIS A 101 19.63 -6.22 -3.80
N GLY A 102 18.72 -6.75 -4.63
CA GLY A 102 18.63 -8.17 -4.94
C GLY A 102 17.89 -9.02 -3.90
N LEU A 103 17.21 -8.40 -2.92
CA LEU A 103 16.41 -9.13 -1.93
C LEU A 103 14.96 -9.25 -2.40
N PRO A 104 14.40 -10.47 -2.48
CA PRO A 104 13.06 -10.66 -3.03
C PRO A 104 11.98 -10.08 -2.12
N TYR A 105 11.12 -9.23 -2.67
CA TYR A 105 9.85 -8.82 -2.08
C TYR A 105 8.69 -9.56 -2.76
N ASN A 106 7.92 -10.33 -1.99
CA ASN A 106 6.80 -11.09 -2.52
C ASN A 106 5.49 -10.30 -2.47
N VAL A 107 4.75 -10.30 -3.57
CA VAL A 107 3.50 -9.56 -3.71
C VAL A 107 2.33 -10.51 -3.54
N THR A 108 1.47 -10.26 -2.56
CA THR A 108 0.39 -11.20 -2.20
C THR A 108 -0.72 -10.50 -1.42
N HIS A 109 -1.85 -11.18 -1.20
CA HIS A 109 -2.90 -10.67 -0.33
C HIS A 109 -2.46 -10.67 1.14
N GLY A 110 -3.01 -9.77 1.95
CA GLY A 110 -2.75 -9.74 3.40
C GLY A 110 -3.02 -11.07 4.11
N THR A 111 -3.97 -11.87 3.59
CA THR A 111 -4.26 -13.22 4.10
C THR A 111 -3.09 -14.20 4.02
N PHE A 112 -2.05 -13.93 3.21
CA PHE A 112 -0.83 -14.73 3.17
C PHE A 112 -0.17 -14.87 4.54
N LEU A 113 -0.23 -13.80 5.35
CA LEU A 113 0.22 -13.89 6.74
C LEU A 113 -0.81 -14.66 7.56
N TYR A 114 -2.02 -14.12 7.63
CA TYR A 114 -3.18 -14.72 8.28
C TYR A 114 -4.43 -13.86 7.99
N THR A 115 -5.61 -14.46 8.13
CA THR A 115 -6.87 -13.73 7.97
C THR A 115 -7.12 -12.78 9.14
N VAL A 116 -7.35 -11.49 8.85
CA VAL A 116 -7.59 -10.48 9.86
C VAL A 116 -8.44 -9.30 9.36
N GLY A 117 -9.33 -8.81 10.21
CA GLY A 117 -10.20 -7.65 9.93
C GLY A 117 -9.71 -6.36 10.60
N GLY A 118 -10.22 -5.22 10.11
CA GLY A 118 -9.92 -3.91 10.69
C GLY A 118 -8.53 -3.37 10.36
N THR A 119 -7.90 -3.80 9.26
CA THR A 119 -6.62 -3.25 8.81
C THR A 119 -6.78 -1.91 8.11
N MET A 120 -5.74 -1.08 8.18
CA MET A 120 -5.71 0.19 7.46
C MET A 120 -5.82 -0.04 5.95
N THR A 121 -5.04 -0.98 5.43
CA THR A 121 -4.99 -1.30 4.00
C THR A 121 -6.34 -1.72 3.43
N ASP A 122 -7.08 -2.56 4.16
CA ASP A 122 -8.42 -2.96 3.72
C ASP A 122 -9.39 -1.76 3.80
N TRP A 123 -9.34 -0.96 4.88
CA TRP A 123 -10.21 0.20 4.97
C TRP A 123 -9.95 1.23 3.87
N VAL A 124 -8.69 1.57 3.59
CA VAL A 124 -8.31 2.50 2.52
C VAL A 124 -8.73 1.96 1.15
N ALA A 125 -8.52 0.68 0.88
CA ALA A 125 -8.97 0.05 -0.36
C ALA A 125 -10.50 0.08 -0.54
N SER A 126 -11.26 -0.05 0.56
CA SER A 126 -12.72 0.11 0.53
C SER A 126 -13.18 1.53 0.14
N GLN A 127 -12.29 2.53 0.24
CA GLN A 127 -12.52 3.88 -0.26
C GLN A 127 -12.14 4.06 -1.75
N ASN A 128 -11.89 2.96 -2.49
CA ASN A 128 -11.49 2.94 -3.91
C ASN A 128 -10.08 3.53 -4.20
N ILE A 129 -9.20 3.47 -3.20
CA ILE A 129 -7.80 3.92 -3.25
C ILE A 129 -6.89 2.68 -3.39
N LEU A 130 -5.85 2.72 -4.24
CA LEU A 130 -4.83 1.65 -4.26
C LEU A 130 -4.11 1.62 -2.92
N SER A 131 -4.00 0.46 -2.29
CA SER A 131 -3.54 0.39 -0.92
C SER A 131 -2.62 -0.80 -0.70
N TYR A 132 -1.52 -0.57 0.00
CA TYR A 132 -0.52 -1.59 0.27
C TYR A 132 -0.06 -1.52 1.72
N THR A 133 0.16 -2.68 2.32
CA THR A 133 1.03 -2.82 3.49
C THR A 133 2.37 -3.37 3.02
N ILE A 134 3.48 -2.73 3.36
CA ILE A 134 4.81 -3.22 3.01
C ILE A 134 5.48 -3.76 4.27
N GLU A 135 5.75 -5.06 4.31
CA GLU A 135 6.58 -5.68 5.33
C GLU A 135 8.04 -5.57 4.88
N LEU A 136 8.81 -4.69 5.52
CA LEU A 136 10.22 -4.45 5.20
C LEU A 136 11.12 -5.61 5.67
N ARG A 137 12.44 -5.42 5.57
CA ARG A 137 13.44 -6.36 6.10
C ARG A 137 13.25 -6.63 7.60
N PRO A 138 13.76 -7.77 8.10
CA PRO A 138 14.30 -8.92 7.35
C PRO A 138 13.22 -9.81 6.71
N SER A 139 13.63 -10.80 5.92
CA SER A 139 12.69 -11.83 5.42
C SER A 139 12.21 -12.74 6.56
N MET A 140 10.97 -13.25 6.47
CA MET A 140 10.43 -14.23 7.44
C MET A 140 11.21 -15.56 7.50
N HIS A 141 11.98 -15.90 6.46
CA HIS A 141 12.65 -17.19 6.32
C HIS A 141 14.15 -17.17 6.68
N GLY A 142 14.67 -16.04 7.15
CA GLY A 142 16.07 -15.92 7.56
C GLY A 142 16.26 -16.41 8.99
N VAL A 143 16.84 -17.61 9.16
CA VAL A 143 17.05 -18.27 10.46
C VAL A 143 17.95 -17.46 11.41
N ASP A 144 18.69 -16.47 10.88
CA ASP A 144 19.76 -15.76 11.58
C ASP A 144 19.57 -14.22 11.65
N LYS A 145 18.46 -13.66 11.16
CA LYS A 145 18.17 -12.22 11.28
C LYS A 145 17.09 -11.99 12.34
N PRO A 146 17.37 -11.24 13.43
CA PRO A 146 16.40 -11.07 14.50
C PRO A 146 15.27 -10.15 14.05
N ALA A 147 14.16 -10.72 13.58
CA ALA A 147 12.82 -10.13 13.40
C ALA A 147 12.80 -8.58 13.44
N PHE A 148 12.40 -8.00 14.57
CA PHE A 148 12.29 -6.55 14.76
C PHE A 148 13.60 -5.85 15.16
N LEU A 149 14.66 -6.60 15.48
CA LEU A 149 15.96 -6.08 15.90
C LEU A 149 16.92 -5.99 14.70
N LEU A 150 16.45 -5.38 13.61
CA LEU A 150 17.22 -5.21 12.40
C LEU A 150 18.52 -4.42 12.70
N PRO A 151 19.70 -4.90 12.28
CA PRO A 151 20.97 -4.19 12.46
C PRO A 151 20.94 -2.77 11.89
N GLU A 152 21.66 -1.84 12.53
CA GLU A 152 21.66 -0.42 12.15
C GLU A 152 22.18 -0.19 10.71
N ASP A 153 23.16 -0.99 10.28
CA ASP A 153 23.72 -0.94 8.93
C ASP A 153 22.74 -1.42 7.84
N GLU A 154 21.64 -2.07 8.22
CA GLU A 154 20.56 -2.47 7.32
C GLU A 154 19.46 -1.41 7.20
N ILE A 155 19.47 -0.34 8.01
CA ILE A 155 18.46 0.74 7.95
C ILE A 155 18.48 1.43 6.59
N LEU A 156 19.63 1.96 6.17
CA LEU A 156 19.72 2.69 4.91
C LEU A 156 19.39 1.81 3.68
N PRO A 157 19.91 0.58 3.54
CA PRO A 157 19.46 -0.33 2.48
C PRO A 157 17.94 -0.59 2.49
N THR A 158 17.35 -0.76 3.67
CA THR A 158 15.89 -0.97 3.80
C THR A 158 15.11 0.27 3.35
N CYS A 159 15.54 1.47 3.74
CA CYS A 159 14.91 2.72 3.31
C CYS A 159 15.03 2.92 1.79
N GLN A 160 16.16 2.55 1.18
CA GLN A 160 16.35 2.64 -0.27
C GLN A 160 15.39 1.71 -1.03
N GLU A 161 15.19 0.48 -0.56
CA GLU A 161 14.18 -0.43 -1.11
C GLU A 161 12.76 0.13 -0.94
N GLY A 162 12.39 0.53 0.29
CA GLY A 162 11.10 1.14 0.56
C GLY A 162 10.81 2.37 -0.29
N PHE A 163 11.84 3.18 -0.60
CA PHE A 163 11.70 4.34 -1.46
C PHE A 163 11.43 3.97 -2.94
N GLU A 164 11.89 2.81 -3.42
CA GLU A 164 11.48 2.32 -4.75
C GLU A 164 9.98 2.06 -4.81
N ALA A 165 9.37 1.57 -3.73
CA ALA A 165 7.92 1.39 -3.69
C ALA A 165 7.16 2.71 -3.79
N VAL A 166 7.62 3.73 -3.06
CA VAL A 166 7.07 5.09 -3.14
C VAL A 166 7.17 5.61 -4.57
N LYS A 167 8.36 5.55 -5.19
CA LYS A 167 8.55 6.00 -6.57
C LYS A 167 7.64 5.27 -7.57
N THR A 168 7.39 3.99 -7.38
CA THR A 168 6.46 3.22 -8.22
C THR A 168 5.04 3.79 -8.13
N LEU A 169 4.54 4.09 -6.93
CA LEU A 169 3.23 4.72 -6.79
C LEU A 169 3.20 6.15 -7.33
N LEU A 170 4.29 6.89 -7.24
CA LEU A 170 4.39 8.22 -7.83
C LEU A 170 4.29 8.17 -9.36
N ARG A 171 4.95 7.19 -9.98
CA ARG A 171 4.83 6.94 -11.42
C ARG A 171 3.39 6.59 -11.78
N PHE A 172 2.76 5.68 -11.03
CA PHE A 172 1.36 5.32 -11.26
C PHE A 172 0.42 6.53 -11.08
N ALA A 173 0.62 7.35 -10.05
CA ALA A 173 -0.20 8.53 -9.81
C ALA A 173 -0.02 9.60 -10.92
N SER A 174 1.15 9.66 -11.53
CA SER A 174 1.47 10.60 -12.62
C SER A 174 0.96 10.12 -13.98
N ASP A 175 1.09 8.83 -14.26
CA ASP A 175 0.65 8.18 -15.50
C ASP A 175 0.13 6.75 -15.22
N PRO A 176 -1.15 6.59 -14.85
CA PRO A 176 -1.72 5.28 -14.55
C PRO A 176 -1.72 4.32 -15.75
N ASP A 177 -1.72 4.86 -16.97
CA ASP A 177 -1.77 4.08 -18.20
C ASP A 177 -0.40 3.47 -18.55
N SER A 178 0.68 3.91 -17.89
CA SER A 178 2.02 3.33 -18.04
C SER A 178 2.18 1.96 -17.35
N PHE A 179 1.16 1.47 -16.65
CA PHE A 179 1.22 0.22 -15.89
C PHE A 179 0.37 -0.88 -16.52
N ASP A 180 0.92 -2.09 -16.62
CA ASP A 180 0.12 -3.28 -16.94
C ASP A 180 -0.75 -3.62 -15.72
N ASN A 181 -2.01 -3.22 -15.78
CA ASN A 181 -3.01 -3.48 -14.75
C ASN A 181 -3.46 -4.95 -14.71
N LYS A 182 -2.69 -5.89 -15.27
CA LYS A 182 -2.99 -7.33 -15.20
C LYS A 182 -2.36 -7.94 -13.95
N CYS A 183 -3.13 -8.79 -13.27
CA CYS A 183 -2.64 -9.59 -12.15
C CYS A 183 -1.89 -10.83 -12.66
N VAL A 184 -0.84 -10.61 -13.45
CA VAL A 184 0.09 -11.63 -13.94
C VAL A 184 1.48 -11.14 -13.56
N ARG A 185 2.24 -11.93 -12.81
CA ARG A 185 3.64 -11.58 -12.57
C ARG A 185 4.36 -11.63 -13.91
N ALA A 186 4.85 -10.49 -14.40
CA ALA A 186 5.69 -10.49 -15.58
C ALA A 186 6.84 -11.48 -15.31
N THR A 187 7.06 -12.43 -16.22
CA THR A 187 8.29 -13.21 -16.17
C THR A 187 9.45 -12.21 -16.21
N PRO A 188 10.47 -12.34 -15.32
CA PRO A 188 11.63 -11.45 -15.35
C PRO A 188 12.16 -11.35 -16.79
N PRO A 189 12.55 -10.16 -17.27
CA PRO A 189 13.18 -10.04 -18.57
C PRO A 189 14.37 -11.01 -18.62
N THR A 190 14.39 -11.91 -19.60
CA THR A 190 15.50 -12.84 -19.82
C THR A 190 16.73 -12.16 -20.42
N ASP A 191 16.75 -10.82 -20.44
CA ASP A 191 17.81 -10.03 -21.07
C ASP A 191 18.46 -9.10 -20.03
N PRO A 192 19.73 -9.33 -19.64
CA PRO A 192 20.44 -8.51 -18.66
C PRO A 192 20.77 -7.08 -19.12
N GLY A 193 20.25 -6.62 -20.27
CA GLY A 193 20.63 -5.36 -20.89
C GLY A 193 19.59 -4.23 -20.93
N SER A 194 18.35 -4.42 -20.45
CA SER A 194 17.34 -3.35 -20.50
C SER A 194 17.13 -2.69 -19.13
N SER A 195 17.86 -1.62 -18.87
CA SER A 195 17.46 -0.67 -17.82
C SER A 195 16.10 -0.07 -18.18
N PRO A 196 15.19 0.14 -17.22
CA PRO A 196 14.01 0.95 -17.47
C PRO A 196 14.50 2.32 -17.92
N ASN A 197 14.17 2.72 -19.14
CA ASN A 197 14.50 4.05 -19.65
C ASN A 197 14.07 5.10 -18.64
N GLU A 198 15.01 6.00 -18.34
CA GLU A 198 14.77 7.22 -17.58
C GLU A 198 13.71 8.03 -18.34
N LEU A 199 12.47 7.99 -17.86
CA LEU A 199 11.39 8.81 -18.42
C LEU A 199 11.64 10.25 -17.99
N GLU A 200 12.01 11.09 -18.95
CA GLU A 200 12.10 12.55 -18.82
C GLU A 200 10.79 13.12 -18.24
N PRO A 201 10.85 14.15 -17.38
CA PRO A 201 9.67 14.69 -16.70
C PRO A 201 8.77 15.47 -17.67
N GLY A 202 7.83 14.77 -18.29
CA GLY A 202 6.69 15.35 -18.99
C GLY A 202 5.66 15.87 -17.98
N GLY A 203 5.46 17.18 -17.96
CA GLY A 203 4.78 17.90 -16.88
C GLY A 203 3.30 17.57 -16.68
N SER A 204 2.95 17.33 -15.42
CA SER A 204 1.75 17.88 -14.78
C SER A 204 2.09 18.21 -13.32
N ALA A 205 1.54 19.28 -12.77
CA ALA A 205 1.82 19.69 -11.40
C ALA A 205 1.15 18.71 -10.41
N VAL A 206 1.95 17.79 -9.87
CA VAL A 206 1.60 16.93 -8.73
C VAL A 206 1.79 17.76 -7.45
N ASP A 207 0.79 17.75 -6.58
CA ASP A 207 0.86 18.40 -5.25
C ASP A 207 1.31 17.35 -4.22
N TRP A 208 2.38 17.65 -3.50
CA TRP A 208 3.13 16.68 -2.68
C TRP A 208 2.81 16.88 -1.20
N GLY A 209 2.22 15.86 -0.56
CA GLY A 209 1.99 15.85 0.88
C GLY A 209 2.69 14.67 1.56
N PHE A 210 3.74 14.93 2.33
CA PHE A 210 4.31 13.94 3.26
C PHE A 210 3.69 14.18 4.65
N VAL A 211 3.04 13.17 5.22
CA VAL A 211 2.54 13.22 6.61
C VAL A 211 3.26 12.15 7.42
N PHE A 212 4.20 12.57 8.27
CA PHE A 212 4.84 11.68 9.23
C PHE A 212 3.97 11.56 10.48
N GLY A 213 3.48 10.35 10.78
CA GLY A 213 2.90 10.01 12.08
C GLY A 213 3.88 9.15 12.87
N LEU A 214 4.40 9.64 13.99
CA LEU A 214 5.14 8.81 14.93
C LEU A 214 4.18 8.36 16.03
N ALA A 215 3.74 7.11 16.00
CA ALA A 215 3.05 6.49 17.13
C ALA A 215 4.08 5.77 18.02
N GLY A 216 4.56 6.46 19.05
CA GLY A 216 5.44 5.88 20.07
C GLY A 216 4.64 5.42 21.28
N GLY A 217 4.38 4.13 21.38
CA GLY A 217 3.87 3.47 22.59
C GLY A 217 4.93 2.55 23.19
N GLY A 218 5.37 2.82 24.42
CA GLY A 218 6.43 2.05 25.08
C GLY A 218 6.08 0.56 25.24
N GLY A 219 6.96 -0.30 24.72
CA GLY A 219 6.89 -1.75 24.88
C GLY A 219 7.21 -2.49 23.58
N LEU A 220 8.50 -2.72 23.34
CA LEU A 220 9.10 -3.70 22.40
C LEU A 220 8.29 -4.13 21.15
N PHE A 221 7.64 -3.21 20.43
CA PHE A 221 7.11 -3.45 19.08
C PHE A 221 7.18 -2.13 18.33
N VAL A 222 8.15 -2.01 17.40
CA VAL A 222 8.23 -0.86 16.50
C VAL A 222 7.31 -1.17 15.31
N VAL A 223 6.03 -0.87 15.44
CA VAL A 223 5.18 -0.65 14.27
C VAL A 223 5.43 0.80 13.85
N LEU A 224 6.43 1.00 13.00
CA LEU A 224 6.71 2.32 12.44
C LEU A 224 5.64 2.65 11.41
N LEU A 225 4.53 3.23 11.84
CA LEU A 225 3.44 3.65 10.97
C LEU A 225 3.86 4.88 10.13
N VAL A 226 4.62 4.67 9.05
CA VAL A 226 4.83 5.72 8.04
C VAL A 226 3.75 5.60 6.99
N MET A 227 2.75 6.48 7.06
CA MET A 227 1.75 6.64 6.01
C MET A 227 2.30 7.59 4.94
N ILE A 228 2.49 7.10 3.71
CA ILE A 228 2.76 7.97 2.57
C ILE A 228 1.50 8.07 1.71
N VAL A 229 1.03 9.29 1.55
CA VAL A 229 -0.21 9.64 0.84
C VAL A 229 0.15 10.32 -0.46
N ILE A 230 -0.29 9.77 -1.59
CA ILE A 230 0.03 10.32 -2.90
C ILE A 230 -1.27 10.71 -3.61
N VAL A 231 -1.32 11.97 -4.04
CA VAL A 231 -2.46 12.60 -4.72
C VAL A 231 -2.25 12.54 -6.22
N SER A 232 -3.21 11.97 -6.96
CA SER A 232 -3.23 12.07 -8.43
C SER A 232 -4.29 13.10 -8.84
N ARG A 233 -3.88 14.17 -9.53
CA ARG A 233 -4.84 15.09 -10.16
C ARG A 233 -5.32 14.47 -11.48
N ARG A 234 -6.53 13.90 -11.49
CA ARG A 234 -7.23 13.65 -12.77
C ARG A 234 -7.56 14.99 -13.43
N SER A 235 -6.70 15.46 -14.33
CA SER A 235 -7.14 16.33 -15.42
C SER A 235 -8.07 15.49 -16.30
N ARG A 236 -9.39 15.75 -16.22
CA ARG A 236 -10.33 15.21 -17.20
C ARG A 236 -10.01 15.87 -18.53
N HIS A 237 -9.22 15.22 -19.38
CA HIS A 237 -9.25 15.52 -20.81
C HIS A 237 -10.59 15.01 -21.35
N THR A 238 -11.62 15.85 -21.26
CA THR A 238 -12.79 15.69 -22.11
C THR A 238 -12.38 16.14 -23.50
N SER A 239 -12.03 15.19 -24.38
CA SER A 239 -11.97 15.47 -25.81
C SER A 239 -13.36 15.93 -26.26
N PRO A 240 -13.50 17.07 -26.98
CA PRO A 240 -14.79 17.46 -27.52
C PRO A 240 -15.26 16.41 -28.54
N PRO A 241 -16.58 16.18 -28.69
CA PRO A 241 -17.09 15.22 -29.65
C PRO A 241 -16.71 15.65 -31.08
N PRO A 242 -16.47 14.70 -32.00
CA PRO A 242 -16.05 15.02 -33.35
C PRO A 242 -17.11 15.85 -34.08
N GLU A 243 -16.70 17.00 -34.63
CA GLU A 243 -17.49 17.78 -35.56
C GLU A 243 -17.80 16.92 -36.80
N HIS A 244 -19.07 16.59 -36.99
CA HIS A 244 -19.53 16.07 -38.27
C HIS A 244 -19.42 17.17 -39.32
N LEU A 245 -18.44 17.02 -40.20
CA LEU A 245 -18.32 17.75 -41.46
C LEU A 245 -19.65 17.67 -42.22
N ARG A 246 -20.39 18.78 -42.28
CA ARG A 246 -21.44 18.98 -43.28
C ARG A 246 -20.76 19.07 -44.63
N SER A 247 -20.78 17.98 -45.40
CA SER A 247 -20.52 18.02 -46.83
C SER A 247 -21.67 18.75 -47.53
N GLY A 248 -21.43 19.99 -47.94
CA GLY A 248 -22.20 20.61 -49.02
C GLY A 248 -21.69 20.07 -50.36
N ASN A 249 -22.62 19.68 -51.24
CA ASN A 249 -22.62 19.96 -52.67
C ASN A 249 -23.79 19.24 -53.36
N GLY A 250 -24.60 19.99 -54.11
CA GLY A 250 -25.67 19.50 -54.98
C GLY A 250 -26.92 20.36 -54.90
#